data_AF-A0A6M5Z6C5-F1
#
_entry.id   AF-A0A6M5Z6C5-F1
#
_cell.length_a   1.000
_cell.length_b   1.000
_cell.length_c   1.000
_cell.angle_alpha   90.00
_cell.angle_beta   90.00
_cell.angle_gamma   90.00
#
_symmetry.space_group_name_H-M   'P 1'
#
loop_
_entity.id
_entity.type
_entity.pdbx_description
1 polymer ?
#
loop_
_entity_poly.entity_id
_entity_poly.type
_entity_poly.pdbx_seq_one_letter_code
_entity_poly.pdbx_strand_id
1 'polypeptide(L)'
;MSTTFNFEELDEATHDYLVAVRTRDGRGAPGVFVASKDSLPGCGLIAGPIIIIGTLLATLTTMFDIVYSDPVRVAVLQTAGLLLGGWLLAAGFRGCKGNRRIAGTWAYVDPLFLYQAYREQITVTAIDEVIEANFTHNYNNNAYQNSTVLIRMSGHQVATVSVANEGRAERMVVFLNYLAWARGPEGGARADLAPATLGGLARYVAKNDHEPLDADNNINFNLIEVDITAVPEEPTRAGRALPSVLPYVFMLVYSVACFLFMAYVINPPFRDDAVYEVVTREPYVEPRFLRVYLVDPRNTRHRDEVTRRLSQFYQAPIDYVSRNAKDPVLRDGMVKILESIRTVDQPVVSIRVTEVNTPAGRGANKTDREHKLRADFATGVGDEFSKQPWGQPLRPPQGAEFTEPMPPLGQQMIAFVEPPEGAEQVHFDITYTIEPAGTDGMLRLSVVMEIRTSIEDKKPTARSEFTMSNTFDAESLDAQVALLKRDLLTRTVGVVNANPPPGFVLPGAKF
;
A
#
# COMPACT_ATOMS: atom_id res chain seq x y z
N MET A 1 6.68 35.91 38.32
CA MET A 1 6.41 34.46 38.08
C MET A 1 5.66 34.32 36.75
N SER A 2 6.04 33.36 35.90
CA SER A 2 5.34 33.12 34.63
C SER A 2 4.25 32.05 34.80
N THR A 3 3.09 32.29 34.19
CA THR A 3 1.96 31.36 34.19
C THR A 3 1.53 31.10 32.75
N THR A 4 1.40 29.82 32.39
CA THR A 4 0.92 29.42 31.06
C THR A 4 -0.57 29.08 31.12
N PHE A 5 -1.30 29.60 30.15
CA PHE A 5 -2.74 29.39 29.94
C PHE A 5 -2.95 28.83 28.53
N ASN A 6 -3.99 28.01 28.35
CA ASN A 6 -4.57 27.88 27.01
C ASN A 6 -5.32 29.18 26.70
N PHE A 7 -5.26 29.65 25.46
CA PHE A 7 -5.85 30.93 25.06
C PHE A 7 -7.36 30.97 25.33
N GLU A 8 -8.05 29.83 25.18
CA GLU A 8 -9.48 29.68 25.51
C GLU A 8 -9.79 29.68 27.03
N GLU A 9 -8.78 29.49 27.89
CA GLU A 9 -8.97 29.47 29.35
C GLU A 9 -8.91 30.86 29.98
N LEU A 10 -8.33 31.83 29.27
CA LEU A 10 -8.27 33.21 29.74
C LEU A 10 -9.67 33.76 30.00
N ASP A 11 -9.77 34.65 30.99
CA ASP A 11 -10.97 35.46 31.20
C ASP A 11 -11.31 36.30 29.96
N GLU A 12 -12.59 36.61 29.80
CA GLU A 12 -13.13 37.26 28.61
C GLU A 12 -12.48 38.63 28.36
N ALA A 13 -12.17 39.40 29.41
CA ALA A 13 -11.55 40.71 29.30
C ALA A 13 -10.12 40.61 28.77
N THR A 14 -9.30 39.74 29.35
CA THR A 14 -7.93 39.48 28.87
C THR A 14 -7.93 38.88 27.47
N HIS A 15 -8.85 37.96 27.21
CA HIS A 15 -8.99 37.33 25.89
C HIS A 15 -9.31 38.35 24.80
N ASP A 16 -10.37 39.14 24.96
CA ASP A 16 -10.78 40.12 23.96
C ASP A 16 -9.74 41.23 23.80
N TYR A 17 -9.07 41.64 24.89
CA TYR A 17 -7.92 42.55 24.85
C TYR A 17 -6.82 42.03 23.92
N LEU A 18 -6.37 40.79 24.13
CA LEU A 18 -5.29 40.20 23.32
C LEU A 18 -5.72 39.90 21.88
N VAL A 19 -6.98 39.52 21.66
CA VAL A 19 -7.55 39.40 20.31
C VAL A 19 -7.53 40.75 19.59
N ALA A 20 -7.87 41.84 20.27
CA ALA A 20 -7.84 43.20 19.70
C ALA A 20 -6.41 43.64 19.37
N VAL A 21 -5.47 43.43 20.29
CA VAL A 21 -4.03 43.71 20.07
C VAL A 21 -3.52 42.96 18.85
N ARG A 22 -3.78 41.65 18.77
CA ARG A 22 -3.35 40.81 17.65
C ARG A 22 -3.98 41.25 16.33
N THR A 23 -5.29 41.48 16.30
CA THR A 23 -6.02 41.84 15.07
C THR A 23 -5.53 43.18 14.49
N ARG A 24 -5.05 44.08 15.35
CA ARG A 24 -4.48 45.37 14.97
C ARG A 24 -2.96 45.36 14.81
N ASP A 25 -2.29 44.20 14.92
CA ASP A 25 -0.83 44.09 14.97
C ASP A 25 -0.18 45.07 15.99
N GLY A 26 -0.86 45.28 17.12
CA GLY A 26 -0.47 46.21 18.19
C GLY A 26 -0.73 47.70 17.89
N ARG A 27 -1.36 48.06 16.76
CA ARG A 27 -1.76 49.45 16.50
C ARG A 27 -2.85 49.88 17.50
N GLY A 28 -2.68 51.07 18.07
CA GLY A 28 -3.55 51.61 19.12
C GLY A 28 -3.45 50.90 20.48
N ALA A 29 -2.62 49.87 20.62
CA ALA A 29 -2.43 49.17 21.90
C ALA A 29 -1.38 49.88 22.77
N PRO A 30 -1.51 49.85 24.12
CA PRO A 30 -0.57 50.51 25.03
C PRO A 30 0.71 49.67 25.25
N GLY A 31 1.32 49.15 24.18
CA GLY A 31 2.49 48.27 24.29
C GLY A 31 3.19 47.96 22.97
N VAL A 32 4.23 47.12 23.01
CA VAL A 32 5.01 46.72 21.83
C VAL A 32 4.62 45.30 21.39
N PHE A 33 4.02 45.20 20.21
CA PHE A 33 3.63 43.92 19.59
C PHE A 33 4.65 43.44 18.57
N VAL A 34 4.97 42.15 18.61
CA VAL A 34 5.91 41.48 17.72
C VAL A 34 5.27 40.21 17.19
N ALA A 35 4.87 40.24 15.91
CA ALA A 35 4.47 39.03 15.22
C ALA A 35 5.69 38.14 14.96
N SER A 36 5.58 36.85 15.27
CA SER A 36 6.57 35.86 14.86
C SER A 36 6.02 35.07 13.67
N LYS A 37 6.88 34.78 12.69
CA LYS A 37 6.53 33.91 11.56
C LYS A 37 6.99 32.49 11.88
N ASP A 38 6.03 31.61 12.16
CA ASP A 38 6.28 30.17 12.11
C ASP A 38 6.12 29.72 10.65
N SER A 39 7.21 29.32 10.00
CA SER A 39 7.20 28.86 8.61
C SER A 39 6.80 27.38 8.49
N LEU A 40 6.90 26.62 9.58
CA LEU A 40 6.64 25.18 9.60
C LEU A 40 5.20 24.80 9.22
N PRO A 41 4.14 25.54 9.62
CA PRO A 41 2.77 25.27 9.18
C PRO A 41 2.60 25.37 7.66
N GLY A 42 3.26 26.34 7.02
CA GLY A 42 3.21 26.51 5.57
C GLY A 42 3.81 25.32 4.82
N CYS A 43 4.93 24.79 5.32
CA CYS A 43 5.53 23.56 4.80
C CYS A 43 4.57 22.36 4.94
N GLY A 44 3.84 22.26 6.05
CA GLY A 44 2.84 21.21 6.27
C GLY A 44 1.70 21.22 5.23
N LEU A 45 1.25 22.41 4.81
CA LEU A 45 0.18 22.57 3.82
C LEU A 45 0.58 22.05 2.43
N ILE A 46 1.88 22.11 2.08
CA ILE A 46 2.42 21.63 0.80
C ILE A 46 2.84 20.16 0.91
N ALA A 47 3.56 19.80 1.97
CA ALA A 47 4.07 18.45 2.17
C ALA A 47 2.94 17.42 2.40
N GLY A 48 1.85 17.83 3.08
CA GLY A 48 0.72 16.95 3.36
C GLY A 48 0.07 16.36 2.10
N PRO A 49 -0.39 17.18 1.14
CA PRO A 49 -0.92 16.71 -0.14
C PRO A 49 0.08 15.88 -0.94
N ILE A 50 1.36 16.25 -0.96
CA ILE A 50 2.40 15.48 -1.66
C ILE A 50 2.51 14.07 -1.08
N ILE A 51 2.53 13.93 0.25
CA ILE A 51 2.59 12.62 0.91
C ILE A 51 1.32 11.80 0.62
N ILE A 52 0.14 12.42 0.68
CA ILE A 52 -1.13 11.75 0.39
C ILE A 52 -1.15 11.23 -1.05
N ILE A 53 -0.95 12.13 -2.01
CA ILE A 53 -1.01 11.81 -3.45
C ILE A 53 0.09 10.81 -3.79
N GLY A 54 1.32 11.03 -3.32
CA GLY A 54 2.44 10.12 -3.55
C GLY A 54 2.17 8.72 -3.02
N THR A 55 1.60 8.59 -1.81
CA THR A 55 1.25 7.29 -1.23
C THR A 55 0.12 6.62 -2.02
N LEU A 56 -0.93 7.36 -2.38
CA LEU A 56 -2.06 6.81 -3.16
C LEU A 56 -1.62 6.39 -4.56
N LEU A 57 -0.82 7.20 -5.26
CA LEU A 57 -0.26 6.84 -6.55
C LEU A 57 0.64 5.61 -6.45
N ALA A 58 1.51 5.53 -5.42
CA ALA A 58 2.39 4.38 -5.26
C ALA A 58 1.64 3.08 -4.97
N THR A 59 0.48 3.16 -4.30
CA THR A 59 -0.26 1.98 -3.80
C THR A 59 -1.43 1.54 -4.69
N LEU A 60 -2.06 2.47 -5.41
CA LEU A 60 -3.21 2.21 -6.28
C LEU A 60 -2.83 2.04 -7.76
N THR A 61 -1.56 2.27 -8.11
CA THR A 61 -1.06 2.07 -9.48
C THR A 61 -0.10 0.89 -9.53
N THR A 62 0.10 0.36 -10.74
CA THR A 62 1.06 -0.70 -11.04
C THR A 62 2.51 -0.19 -11.10
N MET A 63 2.79 1.09 -10.82
CA MET A 63 4.11 1.70 -10.97
C MET A 63 5.21 1.05 -10.11
N PHE A 64 4.86 0.54 -8.93
CA PHE A 64 5.80 -0.06 -7.99
C PHE A 64 5.44 -1.51 -7.61
N ASP A 65 4.52 -2.15 -8.36
CA ASP A 65 4.01 -3.50 -8.09
C ASP A 65 3.39 -3.71 -6.69
N ILE A 66 3.19 -2.64 -5.91
CA ILE A 66 2.62 -2.68 -4.56
C ILE A 66 1.16 -3.16 -4.60
N VAL A 67 0.43 -2.82 -5.67
CA VAL A 67 -0.97 -3.20 -5.86
C VAL A 67 -1.20 -4.72 -5.86
N TYR A 68 -0.18 -5.53 -6.22
CA TYR A 68 -0.29 -6.99 -6.22
C TYR A 68 -0.14 -7.62 -4.83
N SER A 69 0.37 -6.85 -3.85
CA SER A 69 0.52 -7.30 -2.47
C SER A 69 -0.83 -7.53 -1.80
N ASP A 70 -0.80 -8.12 -0.60
CA ASP A 70 -2.00 -8.30 0.22
C ASP A 70 -2.73 -6.96 0.44
N PRO A 71 -4.03 -6.84 0.10
CA PRO A 71 -4.82 -5.62 0.28
C PRO A 71 -4.74 -5.01 1.69
N VAL A 72 -4.59 -5.86 2.72
CA VAL A 72 -4.45 -5.44 4.12
C VAL A 72 -3.13 -4.72 4.33
N ARG A 73 -2.02 -5.25 3.79
CA ARG A 73 -0.69 -4.62 3.91
C ARG A 73 -0.65 -3.28 3.18
N VAL A 74 -1.26 -3.21 1.99
CA VAL A 74 -1.38 -1.97 1.22
C VAL A 74 -2.22 -0.94 1.96
N ALA A 75 -3.31 -1.36 2.60
CA ALA A 75 -4.18 -0.47 3.39
C ALA A 75 -3.47 0.12 4.61
N VAL A 76 -2.59 -0.63 5.28
CA VAL A 76 -1.76 -0.08 6.38
C VAL A 76 -0.89 1.08 5.87
N LEU A 77 -0.21 0.89 4.74
CA LEU A 77 0.65 1.91 4.15
C LEU A 77 -0.13 3.15 3.72
N GLN A 78 -1.29 2.96 3.06
CA GLN A 78 -2.19 4.05 2.68
C GLN A 78 -2.70 4.82 3.90
N THR A 79 -3.10 4.11 4.95
CA THR A 79 -3.56 4.72 6.20
C THR A 79 -2.45 5.53 6.85
N ALA A 80 -1.21 5.01 6.90
CA ALA A 80 -0.07 5.75 7.42
C ALA A 80 0.20 7.03 6.62
N GLY A 81 0.20 6.96 5.29
CA GLY A 81 0.39 8.13 4.42
C GLY A 81 -0.74 9.17 4.55
N LEU A 82 -1.99 8.71 4.62
CA LEU A 82 -3.16 9.59 4.81
C LEU A 82 -3.16 10.26 6.18
N LEU A 83 -2.78 9.56 7.25
CA LEU A 83 -2.69 10.13 8.59
C LEU A 83 -1.54 11.12 8.70
N LEU A 84 -0.35 10.77 8.21
CA LEU A 84 0.80 11.66 8.23
C LEU A 84 0.52 12.92 7.40
N GLY A 85 0.05 12.76 6.16
CA GLY A 85 -0.26 13.88 5.30
C GLY A 85 -1.45 14.71 5.79
N GLY A 86 -2.50 14.07 6.32
CA GLY A 86 -3.64 14.74 6.93
C GLY A 86 -3.26 15.51 8.20
N TRP A 87 -2.35 14.97 9.01
CA TRP A 87 -1.81 15.66 10.18
C TRP A 87 -1.00 16.90 9.80
N LEU A 88 -0.17 16.82 8.77
CA LEU A 88 0.60 17.96 8.25
C LEU A 88 -0.30 19.05 7.66
N LEU A 89 -1.36 18.66 6.93
CA LEU A 89 -2.40 19.58 6.47
C LEU A 89 -3.08 20.28 7.65
N ALA A 90 -3.51 19.51 8.66
CA ALA A 90 -4.15 20.05 9.85
C ALA A 90 -3.22 20.95 10.66
N ALA A 91 -1.91 20.67 10.68
CA ALA A 91 -0.91 21.54 11.29
C ALA A 91 -0.79 22.89 10.55
N GLY A 92 -0.87 22.87 9.21
CA GLY A 92 -0.95 24.08 8.38
C GLY A 92 -2.14 24.95 8.74
N PHE A 93 -3.35 24.36 8.82
CA PHE A 93 -4.56 25.09 9.22
C PHE A 93 -4.51 25.59 10.66
N ARG A 94 -3.88 24.84 11.58
CA ARG A 94 -3.66 25.30 12.98
C ARG A 94 -2.72 26.50 13.07
N GLY A 95 -1.77 26.63 12.14
CA GLY A 95 -0.83 27.76 12.10
C GLY A 95 -1.33 29.00 11.35
N CYS A 96 -2.36 28.87 10.51
CA CYS A 96 -2.86 29.98 9.70
C CYS A 96 -3.84 30.86 10.50
N LYS A 97 -3.49 32.16 10.66
CA LYS A 97 -4.29 33.27 11.24
C LYS A 97 -5.07 32.87 12.50
N GLY A 98 -4.56 33.28 13.66
CA GLY A 98 -5.20 33.02 14.94
C GLY A 98 -6.70 33.31 14.92
N ASN A 99 -7.50 32.31 15.28
CA ASN A 99 -8.94 32.46 15.50
C ASN A 99 -9.16 32.99 16.94
N ARG A 100 -10.40 33.20 17.39
CA ARG A 100 -10.71 33.44 18.81
C ARG A 100 -10.19 32.30 19.70
N ARG A 101 -10.01 31.09 19.17
CA ARG A 101 -9.53 29.91 19.91
C ARG A 101 -8.02 29.74 19.95
N ILE A 102 -7.31 30.23 18.94
CA ILE A 102 -5.87 29.99 18.74
C ILE A 102 -5.17 31.34 18.81
N ALA A 103 -4.27 31.54 19.77
CA ALA A 103 -3.55 32.80 19.95
C ALA A 103 -2.71 33.15 18.71
N GLY A 104 -2.04 32.15 18.12
CA GLY A 104 -1.03 32.32 17.07
C GLY A 104 0.38 32.37 17.66
N THR A 105 1.35 32.89 16.91
CA THR A 105 2.74 33.02 17.38
C THR A 105 3.17 34.48 17.40
N TRP A 106 3.28 35.06 18.58
CA TRP A 106 3.65 36.47 18.77
C TRP A 106 4.10 36.74 20.20
N ALA A 107 4.79 37.85 20.40
CA ALA A 107 5.09 38.41 21.71
C ALA A 107 4.47 39.80 21.82
N TYR A 108 3.90 40.12 22.97
CA TYR A 108 3.34 41.43 23.27
C TYR A 108 3.76 41.84 24.67
N VAL A 109 4.28 43.04 24.80
CA VAL A 109 4.64 43.63 26.09
C VAL A 109 3.73 44.82 26.31
N ASP A 110 2.88 44.74 27.32
CA ASP A 110 2.09 45.86 27.81
C ASP A 110 2.74 46.44 29.09
N PRO A 111 2.14 47.41 29.78
CA PRO A 111 2.71 47.98 31.00
C PRO A 111 2.89 46.95 32.12
N LEU A 112 1.97 46.01 32.27
CA LEU A 112 1.87 45.11 33.41
C LEU A 112 2.46 43.72 33.13
N PHE A 113 2.35 43.24 31.89
CA PHE A 113 2.66 41.87 31.51
C PHE A 113 3.39 41.75 30.17
N LEU A 114 4.28 40.77 30.11
CA LEU A 114 4.78 40.16 28.89
C LEU A 114 3.92 38.94 28.55
N TYR A 115 3.29 38.97 27.38
CA TYR A 115 2.53 37.87 26.79
C TYR A 115 3.33 37.23 25.67
N GLN A 116 3.58 35.93 25.79
CA GLN A 116 4.21 35.12 24.75
C GLN A 116 3.20 34.08 24.27
N ALA A 117 2.62 34.34 23.10
CA ALA A 117 1.72 33.42 22.44
C ALA A 117 2.49 32.42 21.56
N TYR A 118 2.23 31.13 21.78
CA TYR A 118 2.68 30.05 20.93
C TYR A 118 1.52 29.10 20.64
N ARG A 119 0.98 29.19 19.43
CA ARG A 119 -0.18 28.41 18.95
C ARG A 119 -1.42 28.64 19.82
N GLU A 120 -1.81 27.64 20.62
CA GLU A 120 -2.98 27.67 21.49
C GLU A 120 -2.63 28.14 22.91
N GLN A 121 -1.34 28.28 23.22
CA GLN A 121 -0.88 28.62 24.56
C GLN A 121 -0.40 30.06 24.63
N ILE A 122 -0.57 30.67 25.79
CA ILE A 122 -0.05 31.97 26.12
C ILE A 122 0.63 31.92 27.47
N THR A 123 1.90 32.30 27.49
CA THR A 123 2.67 32.44 28.73
C THR A 123 2.66 33.90 29.12
N VAL A 124 2.11 34.19 30.29
CA VAL A 124 2.05 35.54 30.84
C VAL A 124 3.09 35.67 31.93
N THR A 125 3.91 36.72 31.85
CA THR A 125 4.95 37.03 32.84
C THR A 125 4.71 38.45 33.32
N ALA A 126 4.48 38.64 34.62
CA ALA A 126 4.39 39.97 35.21
C ALA A 126 5.73 40.72 35.03
N ILE A 127 5.65 42.00 34.65
CA ILE A 127 6.81 42.89 34.41
C ILE A 127 6.69 44.20 35.19
N ASP A 128 5.82 44.23 36.19
CA ASP A 128 5.69 45.31 37.16
C ASP A 128 7.02 45.61 37.86
N GLU A 129 7.83 44.57 38.11
CA GLU A 129 9.14 44.69 38.73
C GLU A 129 10.34 44.64 37.76
N VAL A 130 10.17 45.09 36.52
CA VAL A 130 11.28 45.15 35.55
C VAL A 130 12.35 46.15 36.02
N ILE A 131 13.62 45.72 36.02
CA ILE A 131 14.79 46.53 36.38
C ILE A 131 15.48 47.04 35.12
N GLU A 132 15.76 46.12 34.20
CA GLU A 132 16.43 46.43 32.94
C GLU A 132 16.06 45.40 31.87
N ALA A 133 16.13 45.82 30.62
CA ALA A 133 16.05 44.98 29.45
C ALA A 133 17.26 45.25 28.55
N ASN A 134 17.80 44.18 27.98
CA ASN A 134 18.89 44.20 27.02
C ASN A 134 18.53 43.31 25.83
N PHE A 135 19.15 43.50 24.68
CA PHE A 135 18.97 42.59 23.54
C PHE A 135 20.32 42.12 22.99
N THR A 136 20.30 40.98 22.30
CA THR A 136 21.43 40.49 21.51
C THR A 136 20.93 40.12 20.12
N HIS A 137 21.48 40.75 19.09
CA HIS A 137 21.20 40.43 17.70
C HIS A 137 21.99 39.20 17.26
N ASN A 138 21.30 38.24 16.64
CA ASN A 138 21.90 37.05 16.07
C ASN A 138 21.90 37.15 14.54
N TYR A 139 23.08 37.07 13.95
CA TYR A 139 23.27 37.03 12.51
C TYR A 139 23.85 35.67 12.10
N ASN A 140 23.40 35.13 10.98
CA ASN A 140 23.98 33.94 10.35
C ASN A 140 24.38 34.32 8.92
N ASN A 141 25.65 34.16 8.56
CA ASN A 141 26.19 34.58 7.25
C ASN A 141 25.84 36.04 6.88
N ASN A 142 26.00 36.97 7.82
CA ASN A 142 25.61 38.39 7.70
C ASN A 142 24.12 38.67 7.45
N ALA A 143 23.26 37.64 7.47
CA ALA A 143 21.81 37.79 7.41
C ALA A 143 21.24 37.77 8.83
N TYR A 144 20.47 38.81 9.18
CA TYR A 144 19.75 38.89 10.45
C TYR A 144 18.80 37.70 10.61
N GLN A 145 18.88 37.02 11.75
CA GLN A 145 18.01 35.88 12.07
C GLN A 145 16.92 36.28 13.07
N ASN A 146 17.35 36.73 14.25
CA ASN A 146 16.48 37.18 15.33
C ASN A 146 17.27 38.02 16.34
N SER A 147 16.56 38.66 17.26
CA SER A 147 17.09 39.29 18.47
C SER A 147 16.59 38.52 19.67
N THR A 148 17.45 38.28 20.66
CA THR A 148 17.03 37.76 21.96
C THR A 148 16.95 38.92 22.94
N VAL A 149 15.76 39.26 23.41
CA VAL A 149 15.52 40.28 24.44
C VAL A 149 15.58 39.59 25.80
N LEU A 150 16.49 40.03 26.65
CA LEU A 150 16.70 39.59 28.02
C LEU A 150 16.09 40.63 28.97
N ILE A 151 15.11 40.24 29.76
CA ILE A 151 14.39 41.09 30.71
C ILE A 151 14.76 40.65 32.11
N ARG A 152 15.41 41.53 32.88
CA ARG A 152 15.76 41.27 34.28
C ARG A 152 14.73 41.94 35.18
N MET A 153 14.18 41.16 36.10
CA MET A 153 13.22 41.60 37.12
C MET A 153 13.87 41.47 38.51
N SER A 154 13.24 42.00 39.55
CA SER A 154 13.74 41.79 40.93
C SER A 154 13.78 40.32 41.33
N GLY A 155 14.58 40.04 42.36
CA GLY A 155 14.78 38.68 42.87
C GLY A 155 15.50 37.74 41.90
N HIS A 156 16.34 38.29 41.00
CA HIS A 156 17.09 37.54 39.97
C HIS A 156 16.22 36.78 38.97
N GLN A 157 14.93 37.14 38.81
CA GLN A 157 14.08 36.56 37.77
C GLN A 157 14.48 37.13 36.40
N VAL A 158 14.60 36.24 35.41
CA VAL A 158 14.98 36.61 34.05
C VAL A 158 13.99 35.99 33.08
N ALA A 159 13.43 36.83 32.20
CA ALA A 159 12.60 36.38 31.08
C ALA A 159 13.33 36.65 29.76
N THR A 160 13.19 35.74 28.79
CA THR A 160 13.75 35.89 27.45
C THR A 160 12.66 35.84 26.40
N VAL A 161 12.79 36.69 25.38
CA VAL A 161 11.88 36.73 24.22
C VAL A 161 12.71 36.76 22.94
N SER A 162 12.40 35.87 22.00
CA SER A 162 13.02 35.90 20.67
C SER A 162 12.14 36.67 19.69
N VAL A 163 12.71 37.69 19.06
CA VAL A 163 12.04 38.62 18.15
C VAL A 163 12.69 38.55 16.78
N ALA A 164 11.93 38.24 15.74
CA ALA A 164 12.43 38.13 14.36
C ALA A 164 12.52 39.47 13.61
N ASN A 165 12.52 40.61 14.33
CA ASN A 165 12.58 41.94 13.74
C ASN A 165 13.45 42.87 14.59
N GLU A 166 14.58 43.30 14.02
CA GLU A 166 15.62 44.09 14.69
C GLU A 166 15.04 45.34 15.37
N GLY A 167 14.41 46.23 14.60
CA GLY A 167 13.85 47.47 15.13
C GLY A 167 12.70 47.27 16.13
N ARG A 168 11.93 46.18 16.05
CA ARG A 168 10.92 45.88 17.09
C ARG A 168 11.55 45.38 18.39
N ALA A 169 12.67 44.68 18.32
CA ALA A 169 13.40 44.25 19.51
C ALA A 169 14.00 45.43 20.26
N GLU A 170 14.60 46.38 19.52
CA GLU A 170 15.11 47.63 20.07
C GLU A 170 13.99 48.42 20.76
N ARG A 171 12.86 48.62 20.07
CA ARG A 171 11.68 49.29 20.64
C ARG A 171 11.15 48.61 21.90
N MET A 172 11.16 47.27 21.94
CA MET A 172 10.74 46.52 23.11
C MET A 172 11.66 46.78 24.31
N VAL A 173 12.98 46.85 24.07
CA VAL A 173 13.95 47.17 25.12
C VAL A 173 13.82 48.61 25.59
N VAL A 174 13.69 49.59 24.69
CA VAL A 174 13.46 50.99 25.07
C VAL A 174 12.16 51.12 25.86
N PHE A 175 11.09 50.45 25.43
CA PHE A 175 9.80 50.42 26.13
C PHE A 175 9.95 49.88 27.56
N LEU A 176 10.59 48.73 27.74
CA LEU A 176 10.78 48.09 29.04
C LEU A 176 11.68 48.92 29.97
N ASN A 177 12.77 49.48 29.45
CA ASN A 177 13.67 50.35 30.23
C ASN A 177 12.99 51.66 30.63
N TYR A 178 12.13 52.22 29.76
CA TYR A 178 11.33 53.39 30.13
C TYR A 178 10.32 53.06 31.23
N LEU A 179 9.66 51.90 31.19
CA LEU A 179 8.77 51.48 32.28
C LEU A 179 9.53 51.28 33.60
N ALA A 180 10.72 50.67 33.56
CA ALA A 180 11.59 50.51 34.73
C ALA A 180 11.96 51.86 35.36
N TRP A 181 12.36 52.83 34.52
CA TRP A 181 12.66 54.19 34.97
C TRP A 181 11.43 54.92 35.52
N ALA A 182 10.31 54.89 34.80
CA ALA A 182 9.08 55.61 35.16
C ALA A 182 8.48 55.11 36.48
N ARG A 183 8.65 53.83 36.81
CA ARG A 183 8.25 53.23 38.10
C ARG A 183 9.28 53.40 39.21
N GLY A 184 10.53 53.69 38.84
CA GLY A 184 11.62 53.89 39.78
C GLY A 184 11.51 55.22 40.53
N PRO A 185 12.41 55.46 41.50
CA PRO A 185 12.43 56.69 42.30
C PRO A 185 12.55 57.98 41.48
N GLU A 186 13.11 57.90 40.27
CA GLU A 186 13.34 59.04 39.37
C GLU A 186 12.16 59.37 38.46
N GLY A 187 11.17 58.47 38.33
CA GLY A 187 10.04 58.66 37.42
C GLY A 187 9.03 59.72 37.87
N GLY A 188 9.03 60.09 39.16
CA GLY A 188 8.13 61.10 39.73
C GLY A 188 6.66 60.83 39.39
N ALA A 189 5.94 61.84 38.89
CA ALA A 189 4.52 61.73 38.54
C ALA A 189 4.20 60.72 37.43
N ARG A 190 5.21 60.19 36.71
CA ARG A 190 4.97 59.14 35.70
C ARG A 190 4.61 57.80 36.34
N ALA A 191 5.04 57.55 37.58
CA ALA A 191 4.75 56.32 38.31
C ALA A 191 3.25 56.16 38.62
N ASP A 192 2.54 57.28 38.77
CA ASP A 192 1.11 57.33 39.15
C ASP A 192 0.16 57.30 37.95
N LEU A 193 0.68 57.24 36.71
CA LEU A 193 -0.14 57.19 35.51
C LEU A 193 -0.88 55.85 35.42
N ALA A 194 -2.14 55.90 34.97
CA ALA A 194 -2.92 54.69 34.68
C ALA A 194 -2.15 53.78 33.69
N PRO A 195 -2.20 52.44 33.84
CA PRO A 195 -1.39 51.53 33.03
C PRO A 195 -1.48 51.80 31.52
N ALA A 196 -2.69 51.93 30.97
CA ALA A 196 -2.88 52.20 29.54
C ALA A 196 -2.17 53.48 29.07
N THR A 197 -2.21 54.54 29.87
CA THR A 197 -1.57 55.83 29.57
C THR A 197 -0.05 55.73 29.68
N LEU A 198 0.47 55.07 30.72
CA LEU A 198 1.90 54.82 30.89
C LEU A 198 2.45 53.97 29.73
N GLY A 199 1.72 52.94 29.30
CA GLY A 199 2.06 52.13 28.13
C GLY A 199 2.04 52.90 26.83
N GLY A 200 1.04 53.76 26.63
CA GLY A 200 1.01 54.66 25.48
C GLY A 200 2.23 55.58 25.43
N LEU A 201 2.58 56.19 26.57
CA LEU A 201 3.75 57.05 26.71
C LEU A 201 5.06 56.31 26.44
N ALA A 202 5.25 55.15 27.08
CA ALA A 202 6.43 54.29 26.87
C ALA A 202 6.56 53.85 25.41
N ARG A 203 5.44 53.53 24.74
CA ARG A 203 5.41 53.19 23.31
C ARG A 203 5.76 54.38 22.43
N TYR A 204 5.35 55.60 22.80
CA TYR A 204 5.74 56.82 22.10
C TYR A 204 7.25 57.05 22.22
N VAL A 205 7.81 56.96 23.43
CA VAL A 205 9.25 57.11 23.67
C VAL A 205 10.03 56.04 22.90
N ALA A 206 9.61 54.79 22.95
CA ALA A 206 10.24 53.72 22.16
C ALA A 206 10.24 53.97 20.65
N LYS A 207 9.27 54.74 20.12
CA LYS A 207 9.16 55.05 18.69
C LYS A 207 9.96 56.29 18.29
N ASN A 208 10.07 57.28 19.17
CA ASN A 208 10.56 58.63 18.85
C ASN A 208 11.82 59.03 19.66
N ASP A 209 12.27 58.20 20.60
CA ASP A 209 13.41 58.42 21.49
C ASP A 209 13.31 59.65 22.42
N HIS A 210 12.11 60.25 22.54
CA HIS A 210 11.84 61.37 23.43
C HIS A 210 10.40 61.37 23.97
N GLU A 211 10.16 62.06 25.09
CA GLU A 211 8.80 62.27 25.62
C GLU A 211 8.01 63.25 24.70
N PRO A 212 6.69 63.08 24.55
CA PRO A 212 5.83 64.03 23.86
C PRO A 212 5.55 65.22 24.77
N LEU A 213 6.42 66.23 24.78
CA LEU A 213 6.29 67.40 25.65
C LEU A 213 5.53 68.54 24.96
N ASP A 214 4.70 69.27 25.69
CA ASP A 214 4.09 70.53 25.24
C ASP A 214 5.01 71.74 25.48
N ALA A 215 4.52 72.94 25.16
CA ALA A 215 5.28 74.18 25.32
C ALA A 215 5.68 74.48 26.78
N ASP A 216 4.96 73.90 27.74
CA ASP A 216 5.18 74.07 29.18
C ASP A 216 6.00 72.90 29.78
N ASN A 217 6.58 72.06 28.92
CA ASN A 217 7.37 70.88 29.31
C ASN A 217 6.56 69.81 30.07
N ASN A 218 5.22 69.81 29.90
CA ASN A 218 4.33 68.76 30.40
C ASN A 218 4.07 67.70 29.33
N ILE A 219 3.65 66.50 29.74
CA ILE A 219 3.34 65.41 28.82
C ILE A 219 2.06 65.74 28.04
N ASN A 220 2.18 65.88 26.72
CA ASN A 220 1.08 66.07 25.81
C ASN A 220 0.43 64.73 25.43
N PHE A 221 -0.58 64.33 26.20
CA PHE A 221 -1.32 63.09 25.98
C PHE A 221 -2.04 63.02 24.62
N ASN A 222 -2.29 64.16 23.95
CA ASN A 222 -2.95 64.16 22.64
C ASN A 222 -2.05 63.60 21.52
N LEU A 223 -0.73 63.55 21.73
CA LEU A 223 0.22 62.95 20.79
C LEU A 223 0.32 61.42 20.97
N ILE A 224 -0.32 60.86 22.00
CA ILE A 224 -0.26 59.45 22.33
C ILE A 224 -1.49 58.74 21.75
N GLU A 225 -1.28 57.97 20.68
CA GLU A 225 -2.33 57.18 20.04
C GLU A 225 -2.59 55.86 20.81
N VAL A 226 -3.51 55.91 21.78
CA VAL A 226 -4.03 54.74 22.50
C VAL A 226 -5.53 54.59 22.24
N ASP A 227 -5.90 53.55 21.48
CA ASP A 227 -7.29 53.20 21.22
C ASP A 227 -7.84 52.22 22.26
N ILE A 228 -6.96 51.48 22.95
CA ILE A 228 -7.33 50.48 23.95
C ILE A 228 -7.04 51.06 25.34
N THR A 229 -8.09 51.58 25.99
CA THR A 229 -7.97 52.33 27.26
C THR A 229 -8.01 51.47 28.51
N ALA A 230 -8.46 50.21 28.40
CA ALA A 230 -8.52 49.27 29.51
C ALA A 230 -7.45 48.18 29.33
N VAL A 231 -6.50 48.12 30.27
CA VAL A 231 -5.53 47.02 30.40
C VAL A 231 -6.01 46.11 31.53
N PRO A 232 -6.21 44.81 31.28
CA PRO A 232 -6.59 43.86 32.33
C PRO A 232 -5.55 43.85 33.46
N GLU A 233 -6.01 43.88 34.72
CA GLU A 233 -5.12 43.95 35.89
C GLU A 233 -4.44 42.61 36.19
N GLU A 234 -5.14 41.48 36.03
CA GLU A 234 -4.57 40.14 36.22
C GLU A 234 -5.27 39.11 35.32
N PRO A 235 -4.52 38.32 34.53
CA PRO A 235 -5.09 37.25 33.72
C PRO A 235 -5.57 36.09 34.61
N THR A 236 -6.85 35.69 34.48
CA THR A 236 -7.42 34.59 35.28
C THR A 236 -7.93 33.44 34.41
N ARG A 237 -8.03 32.23 35.00
CA ARG A 237 -8.63 31.06 34.33
C ARG A 237 -10.15 31.07 34.54
N ALA A 238 -10.90 31.59 33.58
CA ALA A 238 -12.37 31.56 33.62
C ALA A 238 -12.97 30.61 32.57
N GLY A 239 -12.26 30.37 31.47
CA GLY A 239 -12.72 29.49 30.38
C GLY A 239 -12.48 28.00 30.63
N ARG A 240 -13.07 27.16 29.78
CA ARG A 240 -12.80 25.72 29.71
C ARG A 240 -12.30 25.38 28.31
N ALA A 241 -11.02 25.04 28.18
CA ALA A 241 -10.51 24.46 26.95
C ALA A 241 -11.12 23.06 26.73
N LEU A 242 -11.36 22.71 25.46
CA LEU A 242 -11.67 21.32 25.11
C LEU A 242 -10.52 20.40 25.57
N PRO A 243 -10.80 19.17 26.00
CA PRO A 243 -9.76 18.23 26.37
C PRO A 243 -8.78 18.03 25.21
N SER A 244 -7.48 18.23 25.46
CA SER A 244 -6.42 18.06 24.46
C SER A 244 -6.34 16.65 23.87
N VAL A 245 -6.99 15.66 24.50
CA VAL A 245 -7.07 14.27 24.02
C VAL A 245 -8.06 14.08 22.87
N LEU A 246 -9.07 14.94 22.73
CA LEU A 246 -10.18 14.78 21.79
C LEU A 246 -9.71 14.65 20.32
N PRO A 247 -8.76 15.47 19.81
CA PRO A 247 -8.24 15.32 18.44
C PRO A 247 -7.56 13.97 18.19
N TYR A 248 -6.91 13.39 19.20
CA TYR A 248 -6.25 12.09 19.09
C TYR A 248 -7.27 10.95 19.03
N VAL A 249 -8.37 11.06 19.77
CA VAL A 249 -9.49 10.09 19.69
C VAL A 249 -10.11 10.13 18.28
N PHE A 250 -10.40 11.33 17.75
CA PHE A 250 -10.91 11.46 16.39
C PHE A 250 -9.93 10.93 15.35
N MET A 251 -8.64 11.20 15.51
CA MET A 251 -7.61 10.65 14.63
C MET A 251 -7.63 9.13 14.66
N LEU A 252 -7.63 8.50 15.84
CA LEU A 252 -7.66 7.05 15.98
C LEU A 252 -8.90 6.42 15.31
N VAL A 253 -10.08 6.97 15.57
CA VAL A 253 -11.33 6.48 14.97
C VAL A 253 -11.27 6.63 13.45
N TYR A 254 -10.80 7.77 12.96
CA TYR A 254 -10.60 8.01 11.52
C TYR A 254 -9.57 7.05 10.91
N SER A 255 -8.45 6.77 11.61
CA SER A 255 -7.43 5.81 11.19
C SER A 255 -8.02 4.42 10.98
N VAL A 256 -8.79 3.94 11.96
CA VAL A 256 -9.41 2.61 11.91
C VAL A 256 -10.45 2.55 10.79
N ALA A 257 -11.32 3.55 10.68
CA ALA A 257 -12.32 3.61 9.62
C ALA A 257 -11.68 3.66 8.22
N CYS A 258 -10.65 4.49 8.05
CA CYS A 258 -9.90 4.61 6.80
C CYS A 258 -9.20 3.29 6.45
N PHE A 259 -8.56 2.64 7.41
CA PHE A 259 -7.93 1.34 7.22
C PHE A 259 -8.94 0.28 6.77
N LEU A 260 -10.07 0.13 7.47
CA LEU A 260 -11.10 -0.85 7.10
C LEU A 260 -11.68 -0.55 5.72
N PHE A 261 -11.95 0.71 5.41
CA PHE A 261 -12.44 1.13 4.10
C PHE A 261 -11.43 0.79 2.99
N MET A 262 -10.15 1.11 3.18
CA MET A 262 -9.12 0.79 2.19
C MET A 262 -8.89 -0.71 2.03
N ALA A 263 -8.84 -1.46 3.13
CA ALA A 263 -8.53 -2.90 3.14
C ALA A 263 -9.64 -3.74 2.50
N TYR A 264 -10.91 -3.38 2.70
CA TYR A 264 -12.05 -4.22 2.32
C TYR A 264 -12.90 -3.65 1.18
N VAL A 265 -12.82 -2.34 0.90
CA VAL A 265 -13.66 -1.71 -0.13
C VAL A 265 -12.84 -1.25 -1.33
N ILE A 266 -11.70 -0.59 -1.11
CA ILE A 266 -10.92 0.01 -2.20
C ILE A 266 -9.87 -0.97 -2.76
N ASN A 267 -8.94 -1.47 -1.94
CA ASN A 267 -7.82 -2.25 -2.46
C ASN A 267 -8.20 -3.60 -3.11
N PRO A 268 -9.21 -4.35 -2.63
CA PRO A 268 -9.57 -5.62 -3.26
C PRO A 268 -9.95 -5.51 -4.74
N PRO A 269 -10.86 -4.62 -5.19
CA PRO A 269 -11.18 -4.50 -6.61
C PRO A 269 -10.00 -3.99 -7.44
N PHE A 270 -9.20 -3.04 -6.95
CA PHE A 270 -8.02 -2.56 -7.68
C PHE A 270 -6.97 -3.66 -7.87
N ARG A 271 -6.75 -4.49 -6.85
CA ARG A 271 -5.86 -5.66 -6.96
C ARG A 271 -6.43 -6.67 -7.95
N ASP A 272 -7.72 -6.98 -7.86
CA ASP A 272 -8.38 -7.91 -8.78
C ASP A 272 -8.24 -7.45 -10.24
N ASP A 273 -8.55 -6.18 -10.52
CA ASP A 273 -8.38 -5.55 -11.84
C ASP A 273 -6.93 -5.62 -12.33
N ALA A 274 -5.95 -5.31 -11.46
CA ALA A 274 -4.53 -5.36 -11.82
C ALA A 274 -4.03 -6.78 -12.11
N VAL A 275 -4.40 -7.77 -11.29
CA VAL A 275 -4.02 -9.18 -11.54
C VAL A 275 -4.70 -9.67 -12.83
N TYR A 276 -5.97 -9.34 -13.03
CA TYR A 276 -6.71 -9.66 -14.25
C TYR A 276 -6.03 -9.09 -15.49
N GLU A 277 -5.65 -7.80 -15.47
CA GLU A 277 -4.94 -7.16 -16.58
C GLU A 277 -3.64 -7.88 -16.90
N VAL A 278 -2.84 -8.24 -15.88
CA VAL A 278 -1.57 -8.97 -16.08
C VAL A 278 -1.78 -10.33 -16.71
N VAL A 279 -2.74 -11.14 -16.21
CA VAL A 279 -2.94 -12.51 -16.71
C VAL A 279 -3.66 -12.56 -18.06
N THR A 280 -4.31 -11.46 -18.47
CA THR A 280 -5.03 -11.35 -19.74
C THR A 280 -4.34 -10.46 -20.77
N ARG A 281 -3.14 -9.94 -20.46
CA ARG A 281 -2.40 -9.06 -21.35
C ARG A 281 -1.93 -9.81 -22.60
N GLU A 282 -2.45 -9.42 -23.75
CA GLU A 282 -1.99 -9.91 -25.04
C GLU A 282 -0.57 -9.40 -25.36
N PRO A 283 0.27 -10.20 -26.07
CA PRO A 283 0.00 -11.53 -26.63
C PRO A 283 0.24 -12.72 -25.66
N TYR A 284 0.36 -12.46 -24.35
CA TYR A 284 0.88 -13.42 -23.36
C TYR A 284 -0.18 -14.20 -22.59
N VAL A 285 -1.39 -14.34 -23.15
CA VAL A 285 -2.47 -15.02 -22.45
C VAL A 285 -2.17 -16.52 -22.41
N GLU A 286 -1.89 -17.04 -21.21
CA GLU A 286 -1.59 -18.45 -20.99
C GLU A 286 -2.57 -19.11 -20.02
N PRO A 287 -2.97 -20.38 -20.26
CA PRO A 287 -3.82 -21.13 -19.35
C PRO A 287 -3.29 -21.18 -17.92
N ARG A 288 -1.97 -21.26 -17.70
CA ARG A 288 -1.38 -21.28 -16.35
C ARG A 288 -1.65 -19.99 -15.57
N PHE A 289 -1.55 -18.82 -16.20
CA PHE A 289 -1.78 -17.54 -15.54
C PHE A 289 -3.26 -17.32 -15.25
N LEU A 290 -4.13 -17.72 -16.18
CA LEU A 290 -5.58 -17.74 -15.94
C LEU A 290 -5.95 -18.65 -14.76
N ARG A 291 -5.32 -19.82 -14.64
CA ARG A 291 -5.51 -20.73 -13.50
C ARG A 291 -5.00 -20.12 -12.19
N VAL A 292 -3.82 -19.48 -12.19
CA VAL A 292 -3.30 -18.78 -10.99
C VAL A 292 -4.29 -17.73 -10.51
N TYR A 293 -4.94 -16.99 -11.42
CA TYR A 293 -5.99 -16.05 -11.06
C TYR A 293 -7.20 -16.76 -10.41
N LEU A 294 -7.64 -17.91 -10.93
CA LEU A 294 -8.76 -18.68 -10.38
C LEU A 294 -8.43 -19.33 -9.04
N VAL A 295 -7.18 -19.75 -8.80
CA VAL A 295 -6.75 -20.35 -7.53
C VAL A 295 -6.90 -19.38 -6.35
N ASP A 296 -6.78 -18.07 -6.56
CA ASP A 296 -7.00 -17.09 -5.49
C ASP A 296 -8.51 -16.79 -5.32
N PRO A 297 -9.14 -17.19 -4.18
CA PRO A 297 -10.58 -16.99 -3.97
C PRO A 297 -10.97 -15.52 -3.78
N ARG A 298 -9.99 -14.63 -3.54
CA ARG A 298 -10.23 -13.19 -3.39
C ARG A 298 -10.50 -12.50 -4.72
N ASN A 299 -10.04 -13.10 -5.82
CA ASN A 299 -10.31 -12.62 -7.16
C ASN A 299 -11.72 -13.09 -7.54
N THR A 300 -12.67 -12.16 -7.59
CA THR A 300 -14.10 -12.45 -7.75
C THR A 300 -14.70 -11.76 -8.96
N ARG A 301 -14.18 -10.59 -9.33
CA ARG A 301 -14.80 -9.70 -10.32
C ARG A 301 -14.73 -10.24 -11.74
N HIS A 302 -13.61 -10.87 -12.12
CA HIS A 302 -13.37 -11.34 -13.49
C HIS A 302 -13.32 -12.87 -13.62
N ARG A 303 -13.73 -13.62 -12.59
CA ARG A 303 -13.68 -15.10 -12.61
C ARG A 303 -14.41 -15.72 -13.80
N ASP A 304 -15.60 -15.22 -14.13
CA ASP A 304 -16.39 -15.75 -15.25
C ASP A 304 -15.71 -15.49 -16.59
N GLU A 305 -15.11 -14.30 -16.76
CA GLU A 305 -14.38 -13.96 -17.97
C GLU A 305 -13.11 -14.81 -18.10
N VAL A 306 -12.33 -14.96 -17.02
CA VAL A 306 -11.14 -15.81 -16.98
C VAL A 306 -11.51 -17.26 -17.25
N THR A 307 -12.60 -17.78 -16.67
CA THR A 307 -13.09 -19.15 -16.92
C THR A 307 -13.52 -19.33 -18.36
N ARG A 308 -14.19 -18.34 -18.96
CA ARG A 308 -14.58 -18.35 -20.38
C ARG A 308 -13.36 -18.35 -21.29
N ARG A 309 -12.36 -17.49 -21.03
CA ARG A 309 -11.10 -17.44 -21.78
C ARG A 309 -10.33 -18.75 -21.64
N LEU A 310 -10.23 -19.30 -20.42
CA LEU A 310 -9.61 -20.60 -20.17
C LEU A 310 -10.31 -21.70 -20.97
N SER A 311 -11.65 -21.72 -20.96
CA SER A 311 -12.46 -22.69 -21.73
C SER A 311 -12.20 -22.62 -23.24
N GLN A 312 -11.94 -21.44 -23.79
CA GLN A 312 -11.62 -21.28 -25.21
C GLN A 312 -10.31 -22.00 -25.60
N PHE A 313 -9.32 -22.04 -24.70
CA PHE A 313 -8.08 -22.81 -24.96
C PHE A 313 -8.35 -24.30 -25.10
N TYR A 314 -9.34 -24.86 -24.41
CA TYR A 314 -9.68 -26.29 -24.48
C TYR A 314 -10.47 -26.68 -25.71
N GLN A 315 -11.11 -25.73 -26.40
CA GLN A 315 -11.94 -26.03 -27.56
C GLN A 315 -11.13 -26.68 -28.70
N ALA A 316 -9.95 -26.14 -29.01
CA ALA A 316 -9.12 -26.69 -30.08
C ALA A 316 -8.60 -28.12 -29.82
N PRO A 317 -8.11 -28.48 -28.62
CA PRO A 317 -7.82 -29.87 -28.26
C PRO A 317 -9.04 -30.78 -28.28
N ILE A 318 -10.20 -30.31 -27.76
CA ILE A 318 -11.45 -31.09 -27.79
C ILE A 318 -11.83 -31.41 -29.24
N ASP A 319 -11.81 -30.42 -30.12
CA ASP A 319 -12.11 -30.59 -31.54
C ASP A 319 -11.08 -31.47 -32.25
N TYR A 320 -9.81 -31.39 -31.84
CA TYR A 320 -8.74 -32.23 -32.39
C TYR A 320 -8.95 -33.69 -32.00
N VAL A 321 -9.15 -33.99 -30.71
CA VAL A 321 -9.39 -35.37 -30.24
C VAL A 321 -10.66 -35.94 -30.88
N SER A 322 -11.74 -35.16 -30.91
CA SER A 322 -13.02 -35.56 -31.51
C SER A 322 -12.91 -35.95 -32.99
N ARG A 323 -11.98 -35.33 -33.74
CA ARG A 323 -11.78 -35.60 -35.16
C ARG A 323 -10.75 -36.69 -35.46
N ASN A 324 -9.72 -36.85 -34.63
CA ASN A 324 -8.55 -37.66 -34.97
C ASN A 324 -8.47 -38.99 -34.22
N ALA A 325 -9.06 -39.10 -33.02
CA ALA A 325 -9.01 -40.32 -32.23
C ALA A 325 -9.73 -41.49 -32.93
N LYS A 326 -9.07 -42.64 -33.02
CA LYS A 326 -9.57 -43.78 -33.82
C LYS A 326 -10.64 -44.62 -33.12
N ASP A 327 -10.60 -44.69 -31.79
CA ASP A 327 -11.58 -45.46 -31.02
C ASP A 327 -12.69 -44.52 -30.56
N PRO A 328 -13.95 -44.69 -31.02
CA PRO A 328 -15.04 -43.77 -30.66
C PRO A 328 -15.31 -43.69 -29.16
N VAL A 329 -15.15 -44.80 -28.43
CA VAL A 329 -15.42 -44.86 -26.99
C VAL A 329 -14.33 -44.14 -26.22
N LEU A 330 -13.06 -44.40 -26.55
CA LEU A 330 -11.94 -43.71 -25.90
C LEU A 330 -11.84 -42.23 -26.29
N ARG A 331 -12.20 -41.89 -27.54
CA ARG A 331 -12.37 -40.51 -28.00
C ARG A 331 -13.37 -39.76 -27.13
N ASP A 332 -14.57 -40.31 -26.96
CA ASP A 332 -15.64 -39.66 -26.20
C ASP A 332 -15.25 -39.52 -24.73
N GLY A 333 -14.54 -40.51 -24.17
CA GLY A 333 -13.96 -40.43 -22.83
C GLY A 333 -12.91 -39.32 -22.68
N MET A 334 -11.96 -39.22 -23.60
CA MET A 334 -10.92 -38.18 -23.59
C MET A 334 -11.51 -36.78 -23.78
N VAL A 335 -12.49 -36.62 -24.68
CA VAL A 335 -13.23 -35.36 -24.85
C VAL A 335 -13.89 -34.94 -23.53
N LYS A 336 -14.58 -35.87 -22.85
CA LYS A 336 -15.22 -35.56 -21.57
C LYS A 336 -14.21 -35.21 -20.47
N ILE A 337 -13.03 -35.83 -20.45
CA ILE A 337 -11.94 -35.40 -19.55
C ILE A 337 -11.56 -33.95 -19.85
N LEU A 338 -11.27 -33.61 -21.10
CA LEU A 338 -10.91 -32.25 -21.51
C LEU A 338 -12.01 -31.23 -21.15
N GLU A 339 -13.27 -31.60 -21.34
CA GLU A 339 -14.42 -30.78 -20.94
C GLU A 339 -14.51 -30.60 -19.42
N SER A 340 -14.23 -31.64 -18.64
CA SER A 340 -14.27 -31.57 -17.18
C SER A 340 -13.16 -30.70 -16.61
N ILE A 341 -11.95 -30.75 -17.18
CA ILE A 341 -10.78 -30.02 -16.65
C ILE A 341 -10.68 -28.56 -17.15
N ARG A 342 -11.55 -28.14 -18.08
CA ARG A 342 -11.52 -26.77 -18.62
C ARG A 342 -11.98 -25.71 -17.60
N THR A 343 -12.75 -26.11 -16.59
CA THR A 343 -13.31 -25.21 -15.56
C THR A 343 -12.74 -25.42 -14.16
N VAL A 344 -11.94 -26.47 -13.93
CA VAL A 344 -11.32 -26.73 -12.63
C VAL A 344 -10.12 -25.81 -12.41
N ASP A 345 -9.86 -25.45 -11.15
CA ASP A 345 -8.71 -24.62 -10.78
C ASP A 345 -7.38 -25.29 -11.18
N GLN A 346 -7.27 -26.62 -11.02
CA GLN A 346 -6.08 -27.41 -11.38
C GLN A 346 -6.44 -28.58 -12.32
N PRO A 347 -5.81 -28.74 -13.51
CA PRO A 347 -6.18 -29.76 -14.48
C PRO A 347 -5.46 -31.08 -14.21
N VAL A 348 -5.64 -31.62 -13.00
CA VAL A 348 -4.90 -32.79 -12.55
C VAL A 348 -5.62 -34.05 -13.02
N VAL A 349 -4.87 -34.94 -13.68
CA VAL A 349 -5.39 -36.20 -14.22
C VAL A 349 -4.47 -37.34 -13.76
N SER A 350 -5.04 -38.32 -13.06
CA SER A 350 -4.30 -39.47 -12.55
C SER A 350 -4.30 -40.63 -13.54
N ILE A 351 -3.15 -41.29 -13.70
CA ILE A 351 -3.01 -42.47 -14.57
C ILE A 351 -2.50 -43.66 -13.75
N ARG A 352 -3.21 -44.79 -13.83
CA ARG A 352 -2.75 -46.09 -13.36
C ARG A 352 -2.50 -47.01 -14.55
N VAL A 353 -1.43 -47.78 -14.46
CA VAL A 353 -1.11 -48.84 -15.41
C VAL A 353 -0.91 -50.13 -14.64
N THR A 354 -1.59 -51.20 -15.07
CA THR A 354 -1.53 -52.52 -14.43
C THR A 354 -1.20 -53.60 -15.46
N GLU A 355 -0.13 -54.35 -15.23
CA GLU A 355 0.25 -55.53 -16.00
C GLU A 355 -0.32 -56.79 -15.34
N VAL A 356 -0.99 -57.61 -16.15
CA VAL A 356 -1.60 -58.88 -15.75
C VAL A 356 -0.95 -60.03 -16.53
N ASN A 357 -0.68 -61.14 -15.83
CA ASN A 357 -0.08 -62.37 -16.38
C ASN A 357 1.35 -62.19 -16.93
N THR A 358 2.24 -61.55 -16.18
CA THR A 358 3.67 -61.43 -16.54
C THR A 358 4.29 -62.80 -16.84
N PRO A 359 4.92 -63.00 -18.01
CA PRO A 359 5.60 -64.25 -18.35
C PRO A 359 6.65 -64.65 -17.32
N ALA A 360 6.83 -65.97 -17.13
CA ALA A 360 7.86 -66.50 -16.25
C ALA A 360 9.24 -65.94 -16.61
N GLY A 361 10.02 -65.56 -15.59
CA GLY A 361 11.34 -64.93 -15.78
C GLY A 361 11.33 -63.44 -16.12
N ARG A 362 10.16 -62.81 -16.34
CA ARG A 362 10.04 -61.37 -16.67
C ARG A 362 9.42 -60.50 -15.56
N GLY A 363 9.18 -61.08 -14.38
CA GLY A 363 8.55 -60.44 -13.23
C GLY A 363 9.33 -59.26 -12.64
N ALA A 364 10.66 -59.31 -12.67
CA ALA A 364 11.52 -58.28 -12.05
C ALA A 364 11.32 -56.88 -12.66
N ASN A 365 10.94 -56.81 -13.95
CA ASN A 365 10.79 -55.55 -14.68
C ASN A 365 9.31 -55.09 -14.77
N LYS A 366 8.38 -55.74 -14.05
CA LYS A 366 6.95 -55.43 -14.12
C LYS A 366 6.66 -53.97 -13.74
N THR A 367 7.09 -53.58 -12.54
CA THR A 367 6.88 -52.22 -12.02
C THR A 367 7.52 -51.17 -12.93
N ASP A 368 8.71 -51.45 -13.46
CA ASP A 368 9.40 -50.55 -14.40
C ASP A 368 8.61 -50.37 -15.70
N ARG A 369 8.02 -51.45 -16.25
CA ARG A 369 7.17 -51.38 -17.44
C ARG A 369 5.89 -50.58 -17.19
N GLU A 370 5.22 -50.82 -16.06
CA GLU A 370 4.01 -50.09 -15.67
C GLU A 370 4.32 -48.59 -15.51
N HIS A 371 5.37 -48.26 -14.77
CA HIS A 371 5.81 -46.89 -14.56
C HIS A 371 6.21 -46.21 -15.87
N LYS A 372 6.98 -46.91 -16.71
CA LYS A 372 7.43 -46.40 -18.01
C LYS A 372 6.25 -46.14 -18.94
N LEU A 373 5.33 -47.10 -19.10
CA LEU A 373 4.16 -46.94 -19.98
C LEU A 373 3.26 -45.78 -19.51
N ARG A 374 3.09 -45.61 -18.20
CA ARG A 374 2.36 -44.49 -17.61
C ARG A 374 2.98 -43.14 -17.99
N ALA A 375 4.28 -42.99 -17.73
CA ALA A 375 5.03 -41.77 -18.05
C ALA A 375 5.02 -41.51 -19.56
N ASP A 376 5.26 -42.55 -20.36
CA ASP A 376 5.26 -42.50 -21.81
C ASP A 376 3.91 -42.06 -22.37
N PHE A 377 2.80 -42.58 -21.84
CA PHE A 377 1.45 -42.18 -22.25
C PHE A 377 1.21 -40.70 -21.92
N ALA A 378 1.51 -40.26 -20.70
CA ALA A 378 1.37 -38.87 -20.27
C ALA A 378 2.18 -37.90 -21.18
N THR A 379 3.46 -38.19 -21.37
CA THR A 379 4.34 -37.42 -22.26
C THR A 379 3.82 -37.45 -23.70
N GLY A 380 3.35 -38.61 -24.18
CA GLY A 380 2.84 -38.76 -25.53
C GLY A 380 1.60 -37.91 -25.84
N VAL A 381 0.70 -37.74 -24.87
CA VAL A 381 -0.45 -36.82 -25.00
C VAL A 381 0.05 -35.38 -25.12
N GLY A 382 0.95 -34.96 -24.21
CA GLY A 382 1.53 -33.61 -24.22
C GLY A 382 2.28 -33.30 -25.51
N ASP A 383 3.08 -34.25 -26.01
CA ASP A 383 3.84 -34.11 -27.25
C ASP A 383 2.94 -34.01 -28.48
N GLU A 384 1.87 -34.80 -28.55
CA GLU A 384 0.94 -34.73 -29.68
C GLU A 384 0.21 -33.39 -29.73
N PHE A 385 -0.22 -32.88 -28.57
CA PHE A 385 -0.80 -31.54 -28.47
C PHE A 385 0.21 -30.45 -28.84
N SER A 386 1.47 -30.60 -28.42
CA SER A 386 2.54 -29.63 -28.71
C SER A 386 2.87 -29.50 -30.21
N LYS A 387 2.58 -30.54 -31.01
CA LYS A 387 2.74 -30.48 -32.47
C LYS A 387 1.68 -29.61 -33.14
N GLN A 388 0.54 -29.39 -32.50
CA GLN A 388 -0.56 -28.63 -33.08
C GLN A 388 -0.26 -27.12 -33.03
N PRO A 389 -0.73 -26.32 -33.99
CA PRO A 389 -0.49 -24.87 -34.00
C PRO A 389 -0.89 -24.16 -32.70
N TRP A 390 -1.96 -24.62 -32.06
CA TRP A 390 -2.47 -24.09 -30.78
C TRP A 390 -1.70 -24.59 -29.54
N GLY A 391 -0.91 -25.66 -29.68
CA GLY A 391 -0.19 -26.28 -28.56
C GLY A 391 1.29 -25.90 -28.49
N GLN A 392 1.79 -25.13 -29.46
CA GLN A 392 3.17 -24.66 -29.48
C GLN A 392 3.46 -23.69 -28.31
N PRO A 393 4.72 -23.56 -27.87
CA PRO A 393 5.11 -22.52 -26.91
C PRO A 393 4.75 -21.12 -27.45
N LEU A 394 4.26 -20.25 -26.57
CA LEU A 394 4.08 -18.84 -26.95
C LEU A 394 5.45 -18.21 -27.26
N ARG A 395 5.50 -17.44 -28.34
CA ARG A 395 6.70 -16.69 -28.71
C ARG A 395 6.67 -15.36 -27.96
N PRO A 396 7.80 -14.92 -27.38
CA PRO A 396 7.86 -13.57 -26.84
C PRO A 396 7.69 -12.57 -27.99
N PRO A 397 7.05 -11.41 -27.76
CA PRO A 397 7.01 -10.36 -28.75
C PRO A 397 8.42 -9.83 -29.00
N GLN A 398 8.54 -9.13 -30.13
CA GLN A 398 9.82 -8.63 -30.61
C GLN A 398 10.50 -7.76 -29.55
N GLY A 399 11.70 -8.17 -29.12
CA GLY A 399 12.50 -7.45 -28.12
C GLY A 399 12.35 -7.93 -26.67
N ALA A 400 11.52 -8.94 -26.40
CA ALA A 400 11.46 -9.61 -25.11
C ALA A 400 12.11 -11.01 -25.18
N GLU A 401 12.82 -11.39 -24.13
CA GLU A 401 13.32 -12.75 -23.92
C GLU A 401 12.70 -13.30 -22.64
N PHE A 402 12.18 -14.53 -22.69
CA PHE A 402 11.80 -15.23 -21.47
C PHE A 402 13.08 -15.72 -20.79
N THR A 403 13.17 -15.52 -19.47
CA THR A 403 14.30 -16.04 -18.68
C THR A 403 14.39 -17.56 -18.70
N GLU A 404 13.24 -18.23 -18.87
CA GLU A 404 13.14 -19.67 -19.01
C GLU A 404 12.26 -20.02 -20.22
N PRO A 405 12.64 -21.03 -21.02
CA PRO A 405 11.82 -21.48 -22.15
C PRO A 405 10.50 -22.03 -21.61
N MET A 406 9.40 -21.44 -22.05
CA MET A 406 8.08 -21.85 -21.58
C MET A 406 7.72 -23.22 -22.14
N PRO A 407 7.11 -24.11 -21.33
CA PRO A 407 6.65 -25.39 -21.84
C PRO A 407 5.57 -25.16 -22.90
N PRO A 408 5.48 -26.02 -23.93
CA PRO A 408 4.42 -25.96 -24.92
C PRO A 408 3.04 -25.90 -24.25
N LEU A 409 2.12 -25.11 -24.81
CA LEU A 409 0.75 -24.99 -24.29
C LEU A 409 0.08 -26.36 -24.13
N GLY A 410 0.33 -27.30 -25.05
CA GLY A 410 -0.19 -28.68 -24.97
C GLY A 410 0.18 -29.41 -23.68
N GLN A 411 1.40 -29.19 -23.16
CA GLN A 411 1.84 -29.76 -21.88
C GLN A 411 1.27 -29.03 -20.66
N GLN A 412 0.81 -27.78 -20.82
CA GLN A 412 0.19 -26.99 -19.75
C GLN A 412 -1.30 -27.31 -19.55
N MET A 413 -1.94 -28.01 -20.50
CA MET A 413 -3.38 -28.25 -20.47
C MET A 413 -3.79 -29.36 -19.51
N ILE A 414 -2.91 -30.34 -19.29
CA ILE A 414 -3.18 -31.50 -18.45
C ILE A 414 -1.95 -31.77 -17.60
N ALA A 415 -2.12 -31.74 -16.28
CA ALA A 415 -1.09 -32.16 -15.34
C ALA A 415 -1.32 -33.63 -14.99
N PHE A 416 -0.50 -34.52 -15.54
CA PHE A 416 -0.58 -35.94 -15.22
C PHE A 416 0.14 -36.24 -13.90
N VAL A 417 -0.53 -36.94 -12.99
CA VAL A 417 0.01 -37.33 -11.68
C VAL A 417 -0.10 -38.82 -11.44
N GLU A 418 0.76 -39.32 -10.56
CA GLU A 418 0.60 -40.65 -10.00
C GLU A 418 -0.57 -40.65 -9.01
N PRO A 419 -1.48 -41.65 -9.07
CA PRO A 419 -2.49 -41.78 -8.04
C PRO A 419 -1.83 -42.06 -6.68
N PRO A 420 -2.40 -41.55 -5.58
CA PRO A 420 -1.97 -41.93 -4.24
C PRO A 420 -2.01 -43.45 -4.06
N GLU A 421 -1.09 -43.99 -3.26
CA GLU A 421 -1.12 -45.42 -2.91
C GLU A 421 -2.49 -45.81 -2.33
N GLY A 422 -3.07 -46.88 -2.84
CA GLY A 422 -4.37 -47.37 -2.40
C GLY A 422 -5.59 -46.61 -2.93
N ALA A 423 -5.44 -45.63 -3.84
CA ALA A 423 -6.60 -44.99 -4.46
C ALA A 423 -7.49 -46.03 -5.17
N GLU A 424 -8.78 -46.08 -4.86
CA GLU A 424 -9.66 -47.07 -5.50
C GLU A 424 -9.89 -46.76 -6.99
N GLN A 425 -9.90 -45.48 -7.35
CA GLN A 425 -10.29 -45.00 -8.67
C GLN A 425 -9.29 -43.95 -9.19
N VAL A 426 -9.13 -43.91 -10.51
CA VAL A 426 -8.26 -42.99 -11.23
C VAL A 426 -8.90 -42.51 -12.52
N HIS A 427 -8.42 -41.40 -13.10
CA HIS A 427 -8.96 -40.88 -14.34
C HIS A 427 -8.69 -41.80 -15.52
N PHE A 428 -7.48 -42.34 -15.62
CA PHE A 428 -7.09 -43.34 -16.62
C PHE A 428 -6.64 -44.62 -15.92
N ASP A 429 -7.40 -45.69 -16.07
CA ASP A 429 -7.00 -47.02 -15.60
C ASP A 429 -6.72 -47.92 -16.81
N ILE A 430 -5.43 -48.19 -17.04
CA ILE A 430 -4.95 -48.94 -18.19
C ILE A 430 -4.48 -50.31 -17.68
N THR A 431 -5.25 -51.35 -17.97
CA THR A 431 -4.87 -52.72 -17.65
C THR A 431 -4.50 -53.46 -18.92
N TYR A 432 -3.28 -54.01 -19.01
CA TYR A 432 -2.90 -54.88 -20.11
C TYR A 432 -2.59 -56.29 -19.60
N THR A 433 -3.17 -57.27 -20.29
CA THR A 433 -3.05 -58.69 -20.01
C THR A 433 -2.24 -59.35 -21.11
N ILE A 434 -1.24 -60.14 -20.70
CA ILE A 434 -0.40 -60.91 -21.61
C ILE A 434 -1.03 -62.30 -21.75
N GLU A 435 -1.51 -62.62 -22.95
CA GLU A 435 -2.23 -63.85 -23.24
C GLU A 435 -1.48 -64.74 -24.25
N PRO A 436 -1.64 -66.07 -24.20
CA PRO A 436 -1.16 -66.95 -25.27
C PRO A 436 -1.90 -66.68 -26.58
N ALA A 437 -1.18 -66.59 -27.69
CA ALA A 437 -1.75 -66.33 -29.01
C ALA A 437 -2.21 -67.59 -29.76
N GLY A 438 -2.14 -68.77 -29.12
CA GLY A 438 -2.53 -70.06 -29.70
C GLY A 438 -1.44 -70.75 -30.54
N THR A 439 -0.42 -70.01 -30.96
CA THR A 439 0.84 -70.57 -31.50
C THR A 439 1.83 -70.80 -30.35
N ASP A 440 2.53 -71.93 -30.37
CA ASP A 440 3.43 -72.32 -29.29
C ASP A 440 4.49 -71.24 -29.01
N GLY A 441 4.61 -70.85 -27.75
CA GLY A 441 5.53 -69.79 -27.30
C GLY A 441 5.15 -68.34 -27.67
N MET A 442 4.10 -68.10 -28.46
CA MET A 442 3.70 -66.75 -28.88
C MET A 442 2.67 -66.14 -27.93
N LEU A 443 2.88 -64.87 -27.60
CA LEU A 443 2.05 -64.05 -26.73
C LEU A 443 1.37 -62.93 -27.53
N ARG A 444 0.30 -62.37 -26.96
CA ARG A 444 -0.39 -61.18 -27.43
C ARG A 444 -0.80 -60.30 -26.24
N LEU A 445 -1.04 -59.01 -26.49
CA LEU A 445 -1.51 -58.06 -25.48
C LEU A 445 -3.00 -57.79 -25.68
N SER A 446 -3.80 -58.04 -24.65
CA SER A 446 -5.19 -57.61 -24.52
C SER A 446 -5.26 -56.46 -23.54
N VAL A 447 -5.89 -55.35 -23.91
CA VAL A 447 -5.84 -54.09 -23.19
C VAL A 447 -7.26 -53.64 -22.86
N VAL A 448 -7.48 -53.30 -21.61
CA VAL A 448 -8.69 -52.64 -21.12
C VAL A 448 -8.29 -51.24 -20.65
N MET A 449 -8.93 -50.23 -21.21
CA MET A 449 -8.74 -48.84 -20.80
C MET A 449 -10.07 -48.27 -20.31
N GLU A 450 -10.07 -47.82 -19.06
CA GLU A 450 -11.18 -47.12 -18.45
C GLU A 450 -10.85 -45.64 -18.25
N ILE A 451 -11.79 -44.78 -18.62
CA ILE A 451 -11.66 -43.32 -18.52
C ILE A 451 -12.76 -42.79 -17.60
N ARG A 452 -12.39 -41.97 -16.61
CA ARG A 452 -13.29 -41.27 -15.68
C ARG A 452 -13.07 -39.76 -15.74
N THR A 453 -14.17 -39.01 -15.62
CA THR A 453 -14.16 -37.55 -15.50
C THR A 453 -13.89 -37.09 -14.08
N SER A 454 -14.35 -37.84 -13.09
CA SER A 454 -14.04 -37.64 -11.67
C SER A 454 -13.58 -38.95 -11.04
N ILE A 455 -12.63 -38.86 -10.10
CA ILE A 455 -12.20 -40.02 -9.29
C ILE A 455 -13.26 -40.50 -8.29
N GLU A 456 -14.36 -39.74 -8.15
CA GLU A 456 -15.52 -40.14 -7.34
C GLU A 456 -16.53 -40.99 -8.15
N ASP A 457 -16.39 -41.02 -9.48
CA ASP A 457 -17.29 -41.72 -10.39
C ASP A 457 -17.09 -43.24 -10.33
N LYS A 458 -17.99 -43.93 -9.62
CA LYS A 458 -17.97 -45.41 -9.49
C LYS A 458 -17.94 -46.14 -10.83
N LYS A 459 -18.53 -45.56 -11.88
CA LYS A 459 -18.57 -46.16 -13.22
C LYS A 459 -17.70 -45.34 -14.17
N PRO A 460 -16.89 -46.00 -15.01
CA PRO A 460 -16.11 -45.28 -16.00
C PRO A 460 -17.02 -44.61 -17.02
N THR A 461 -16.66 -43.39 -17.38
CA THR A 461 -17.31 -42.59 -18.43
C THR A 461 -17.13 -43.22 -19.81
N ALA A 462 -16.01 -43.92 -20.01
CA ALA A 462 -15.75 -44.74 -21.19
C ALA A 462 -14.93 -45.97 -20.80
N ARG A 463 -15.21 -47.11 -21.43
CA ARG A 463 -14.44 -48.35 -21.30
C ARG A 463 -14.31 -48.99 -22.66
N SER A 464 -13.07 -49.19 -23.11
CA SER A 464 -12.77 -49.92 -24.35
C SER A 464 -11.84 -51.08 -24.07
N GLU A 465 -12.04 -52.17 -24.79
CA GLU A 465 -11.22 -53.37 -24.75
C GLU A 465 -10.76 -53.70 -26.16
N PHE A 466 -9.46 -53.94 -26.33
CA PHE A 466 -8.89 -54.27 -27.62
C PHE A 466 -7.65 -55.16 -27.48
N THR A 467 -7.40 -55.97 -28.50
CA THR A 467 -6.19 -56.81 -28.59
C THR A 467 -5.24 -56.24 -29.63
N MET A 468 -3.95 -56.16 -29.31
CA MET A 468 -2.92 -55.77 -30.27
C MET A 468 -2.80 -56.83 -31.37
N SER A 469 -2.64 -56.39 -32.63
CA SER A 469 -2.59 -57.28 -33.79
C SER A 469 -1.32 -58.13 -33.86
N ASN A 470 -0.24 -57.69 -33.21
CA ASN A 470 1.06 -58.35 -33.27
C ASN A 470 1.16 -59.43 -32.19
N THR A 471 1.62 -60.61 -32.59
CA THR A 471 2.08 -61.65 -31.66
C THR A 471 3.59 -61.53 -31.44
N PHE A 472 4.08 -61.92 -30.27
CA PHE A 472 5.49 -61.75 -29.90
C PHE A 472 5.97 -62.85 -28.94
N ASP A 473 7.28 -63.08 -28.87
CA ASP A 473 7.90 -63.92 -27.85
C ASP A 473 8.11 -63.17 -26.51
N ALA A 474 8.37 -63.89 -25.42
CA ALA A 474 8.55 -63.28 -24.11
C ALA A 474 9.75 -62.29 -24.02
N GLU A 475 10.76 -62.46 -24.86
CA GLU A 475 11.94 -61.59 -24.91
C GLU A 475 11.59 -60.21 -25.49
N SER A 476 10.65 -60.18 -26.44
CA SER A 476 10.19 -58.97 -27.12
C SER A 476 9.14 -58.17 -26.36
N LEU A 477 8.74 -58.59 -25.15
CA LEU A 477 7.67 -57.96 -24.37
C LEU A 477 7.87 -56.44 -24.18
N ASP A 478 9.08 -56.01 -23.80
CA ASP A 478 9.35 -54.59 -23.52
C ASP A 478 9.19 -53.72 -24.79
N ALA A 479 9.56 -54.27 -25.96
CA ALA A 479 9.38 -53.60 -27.24
C ALA A 479 7.90 -53.50 -27.63
N GLN A 480 7.09 -54.52 -27.28
CA GLN A 480 5.66 -54.53 -27.57
C GLN A 480 4.89 -53.60 -26.64
N VAL A 481 5.28 -53.47 -25.38
CA VAL A 481 4.74 -52.45 -24.46
C VAL A 481 5.07 -51.04 -24.97
N ALA A 482 6.24 -50.83 -25.58
CA ALA A 482 6.54 -49.56 -26.25
C ALA A 482 5.63 -49.29 -27.48
N LEU A 483 5.22 -50.32 -28.21
CA LEU A 483 4.23 -50.20 -29.29
C LEU A 483 2.81 -49.95 -28.75
N LEU A 484 2.48 -50.50 -27.58
CA LEU A 484 1.20 -50.27 -26.90
C LEU A 484 0.97 -48.79 -26.60
N LYS A 485 2.00 -48.04 -26.18
CA LYS A 485 1.96 -46.58 -26.05
C LYS A 485 1.37 -45.92 -27.31
N ARG A 486 1.89 -46.30 -28.49
CA ARG A 486 1.46 -45.72 -29.76
C ARG A 486 0.00 -46.04 -30.06
N ASP A 487 -0.40 -47.29 -29.86
CA ASP A 487 -1.78 -47.71 -30.12
C ASP A 487 -2.78 -47.01 -29.18
N LEU A 488 -2.43 -46.91 -27.88
CA LEU A 488 -3.20 -46.14 -26.90
C LEU A 488 -3.37 -44.69 -27.35
N LEU A 489 -2.29 -43.98 -27.68
CA LEU A 489 -2.35 -42.58 -28.11
C LEU A 489 -3.11 -42.40 -29.44
N THR A 490 -2.94 -43.30 -30.41
CA THR A 490 -3.68 -43.27 -31.66
C THR A 490 -5.19 -43.48 -31.44
N ARG A 491 -5.57 -44.35 -30.50
CA ARG A 491 -6.97 -44.60 -30.16
C ARG A 491 -7.61 -43.49 -29.34
N THR A 492 -6.88 -42.89 -28.40
CA THR A 492 -7.42 -41.90 -27.44
C THR A 492 -7.34 -40.47 -27.93
N VAL A 493 -6.23 -40.09 -28.58
CA VAL A 493 -5.94 -38.70 -28.99
C VAL A 493 -5.93 -38.55 -30.49
N GLY A 494 -5.55 -39.61 -31.22
CA GLY A 494 -5.54 -39.58 -32.69
C GLY A 494 -4.19 -39.26 -33.31
N VAL A 495 -3.09 -39.77 -32.73
CA VAL A 495 -1.73 -39.58 -33.28
C VAL A 495 -1.71 -39.96 -34.77
N VAL A 496 -1.54 -38.94 -35.61
CA VAL A 496 -1.43 -39.06 -37.06
C VAL A 496 0.03 -39.41 -37.35
N ASN A 497 0.27 -40.66 -37.80
CA ASN A 497 1.56 -41.21 -38.25
C ASN A 497 2.67 -40.16 -38.43
N ALA A 498 3.47 -39.94 -37.38
CA ALA A 498 4.73 -39.24 -37.51
C ALA A 498 5.80 -40.30 -37.79
N ASN A 499 6.29 -40.36 -39.02
CA ASN A 499 7.74 -40.49 -39.12
C ASN A 499 8.31 -39.36 -38.25
N PRO A 500 9.22 -39.63 -37.30
CA PRO A 500 9.78 -38.57 -36.47
C PRO A 500 10.30 -37.47 -37.41
N PRO A 501 9.98 -36.18 -37.18
CA PRO A 501 10.64 -35.12 -37.92
C PRO A 501 12.14 -35.32 -37.74
N PRO A 502 12.93 -35.45 -38.82
CA PRO A 502 14.37 -35.65 -38.69
C PRO A 502 14.96 -34.41 -37.98
N GLY A 503 15.40 -34.57 -36.73
CA GLY A 503 16.22 -33.57 -36.04
C GLY A 503 15.76 -33.03 -34.67
N PHE A 504 14.71 -33.54 -34.02
CA PHE A 504 14.38 -33.09 -32.65
C PHE A 504 14.97 -34.02 -31.58
N VAL A 505 16.14 -33.63 -31.04
CA VAL A 505 16.74 -34.25 -29.83
C VAL A 505 16.37 -33.36 -28.65
N LEU A 506 15.58 -33.88 -27.71
CA LEU A 506 15.30 -33.19 -26.45
C LEU A 506 16.61 -33.02 -25.65
N PRO A 507 16.93 -31.80 -25.15
CA PRO A 507 18.00 -31.64 -24.18
C PRO A 507 17.62 -32.40 -22.90
N GLY A 508 18.54 -33.23 -22.42
CA GLY A 508 18.31 -34.23 -21.39
C GLY A 508 17.61 -33.69 -20.14
N ALA A 509 16.39 -34.18 -19.91
CA ALA A 509 15.79 -34.20 -18.58
C ALA A 509 16.61 -35.15 -17.71
N LYS A 510 17.36 -34.59 -16.75
CA LYS A 510 17.84 -35.36 -15.60
C LYS A 510 16.68 -35.44 -14.61
N PHE A 511 16.19 -36.65 -14.37
CA PHE A 511 15.40 -36.96 -13.18
C PHE A 511 16.31 -36.99 -11.95
#